data_AF-A0A3A6EB48-F1
#
_entry.id   AF-A0A3A6EB48-F1
#
_cell.length_a   1.000
_cell.length_b   1.000
_cell.length_c   1.000
_cell.angle_alpha   90.00
_cell.angle_beta   90.00
_cell.angle_gamma   90.00
#
_symmetry.space_group_name_H-M   'P 1'
#
loop_
_entity.id
_entity.type
_entity.pdbx_description
1 polymer ?
#
loop_
_entity_poly.entity_id
_entity_poly.type
_entity_poly.pdbx_seq_one_letter_code
_entity_poly.pdbx_strand_id
1 'polypeptide(L)'
;MYYDENECCGCFDCSCDCCCEGPRGPRGFRGATGATGNTGSTGATGPTGIGSTGPTGATGATGNTGSMGATGPTGPGGNGVDCSCVQQMVNILLQIIQLYPSDTIIVAMESGNNASGRAGSLLSSPDYGLLQLTNAQGVPQEAVSICRIASVRITSSVYNEAITYLPAPVPAPTGCGAACESAIRSYLPTGTTGVDVNAGGQTVGKGTVIRNEFGMVVLVGPNNSDPTFISTCKAEIITK
;
A
#
# COMPACT_ATOMS: atom_id res chain seq x y z
N MET A 1 20.01 15.72 22.42
CA MET A 1 18.94 16.32 21.62
C MET A 1 17.87 15.26 21.46
N TYR A 2 16.68 15.52 22.01
CA TYR A 2 15.51 14.66 21.89
C TYR A 2 15.11 14.60 20.41
N TYR A 3 14.86 13.40 19.87
CA TYR A 3 14.15 13.24 18.61
C TYR A 3 12.70 12.88 18.94
N ASP A 4 11.78 13.68 18.40
CA ASP A 4 10.34 13.54 18.53
C ASP A 4 9.87 12.51 17.48
N GLU A 5 9.35 11.37 17.92
CA GLU A 5 8.98 10.23 17.06
C GLU A 5 7.54 10.34 16.50
N ASN A 6 6.93 11.52 16.56
CA ASN A 6 5.58 11.79 16.05
C ASN A 6 5.53 12.40 14.64
N GLU A 7 6.65 12.49 13.92
CA GLU A 7 6.62 12.89 12.51
C GLU A 7 6.33 11.65 11.64
N CYS A 8 5.12 11.63 11.08
CA CYS A 8 4.77 10.82 9.94
C CYS A 8 5.81 11.06 8.83
N CYS A 9 6.79 10.17 8.70
CA CYS A 9 7.76 10.23 7.60
C CYS A 9 6.99 10.12 6.28
N GLY A 10 6.99 11.23 5.54
CA GLY A 10 6.25 11.45 4.32
C GLY A 10 6.74 10.62 3.13
N CYS A 11 5.87 10.57 2.12
CA CYS A 11 6.01 9.87 0.85
C CYS A 11 7.10 10.45 -0.08
N PHE A 12 8.33 10.67 0.38
CA PHE A 12 9.38 11.24 -0.47
C PHE A 12 10.74 10.51 -0.46
N ASP A 13 10.87 9.35 0.19
CA ASP A 13 12.09 8.55 0.05
C ASP A 13 11.83 7.08 -0.33
N CYS A 14 12.49 6.70 -1.42
CA CYS A 14 12.42 5.43 -2.13
C CYS A 14 12.77 4.21 -1.27
N SER A 15 11.78 3.51 -0.71
CA SER A 15 11.95 2.09 -0.28
C SER A 15 10.66 1.26 -0.21
N CYS A 16 9.53 1.73 -0.74
CA CYS A 16 8.30 0.92 -0.80
C CYS A 16 8.21 0.17 -2.14
N ASP A 17 9.00 -0.90 -2.26
CA ASP A 17 8.70 -2.03 -3.17
C ASP A 17 7.80 -3.02 -2.40
N CYS A 18 6.52 -2.68 -2.25
CA CYS A 18 5.51 -3.66 -1.87
C CYS A 18 5.10 -4.45 -3.11
N CYS A 19 5.95 -5.39 -3.53
CA CYS A 19 5.50 -6.53 -4.31
C CYS A 19 4.65 -7.43 -3.39
N CYS A 20 3.67 -8.10 -3.98
CA CYS A 20 2.49 -8.73 -3.36
C CYS A 20 2.71 -9.84 -2.30
N GLU A 21 3.87 -9.92 -1.67
CA GLU A 21 4.06 -10.53 -0.35
C GLU A 21 4.85 -9.54 0.54
N GLY A 22 4.15 -8.72 1.33
CA GLY A 22 4.80 -7.85 2.31
C GLY A 22 5.42 -8.69 3.44
N PRO A 23 6.66 -8.42 3.91
CA PRO A 23 7.22 -9.15 5.03
C PRO A 23 6.30 -9.00 6.25
N ARG A 24 6.17 -10.08 7.03
CA ARG A 24 5.50 -10.04 8.34
C ARG A 24 6.04 -8.84 9.09
N GLY A 25 5.18 -7.87 9.43
CA GLY A 25 5.60 -6.66 10.15
C GLY A 25 6.49 -7.03 11.35
N PRO A 26 7.51 -6.22 11.68
CA PRO A 26 8.46 -6.57 12.73
C PRO A 26 7.69 -7.02 13.97
N ARG A 27 8.08 -8.16 14.55
CA ARG A 27 7.53 -8.61 15.83
C ARG A 27 7.73 -7.45 16.79
N GLY A 28 6.64 -6.88 17.33
CA GLY A 28 6.72 -5.77 18.27
C GLY A 28 7.76 -6.07 19.35
N PHE A 29 8.59 -5.08 19.67
CA PHE A 29 9.63 -5.25 20.70
C PHE A 29 9.01 -5.86 21.96
N ARG A 30 9.70 -6.84 22.56
CA ARG A 30 9.31 -7.36 23.87
C ARG A 30 9.26 -6.16 24.82
N GLY A 31 8.09 -5.91 25.43
CA GLY A 31 7.94 -4.83 26.39
C GLY A 31 9.04 -4.90 27.45
N ALA A 32 9.56 -3.73 27.86
CA ALA A 32 10.65 -3.65 28.83
C ALA A 32 10.36 -4.54 30.05
N THR A 33 11.35 -5.31 30.49
CA THR A 33 11.26 -6.06 31.75
C THR A 33 10.97 -5.06 32.87
N GLY A 34 9.88 -5.27 33.62
CA GLY A 34 9.55 -4.41 34.76
C GLY A 34 10.73 -4.35 35.74
N ALA A 35 10.97 -3.18 36.33
CA ALA A 35 12.10 -2.94 37.23
C ALA A 35 12.17 -4.00 38.34
N THR A 36 13.38 -4.43 38.71
CA THR A 36 13.61 -5.28 39.88
C THR A 36 13.11 -4.55 41.12
N GLY A 37 12.21 -5.17 41.89
CA GLY A 37 11.73 -4.58 43.14
C GLY A 37 12.87 -4.33 44.13
N ASN A 38 12.80 -3.21 44.86
CA ASN A 38 13.82 -2.84 45.85
C ASN A 38 14.02 -3.94 46.91
N THR A 39 15.28 -4.22 47.28
CA THR A 39 15.61 -5.10 48.40
C THR A 39 14.98 -4.56 49.69
N GLY A 40 14.27 -5.41 50.44
CA GLY A 40 13.69 -5.03 51.73
C GLY A 40 14.76 -4.57 52.73
N SER A 41 14.43 -3.60 53.58
CA SER A 41 15.36 -3.05 54.58
C SER A 41 15.87 -4.12 55.54
N THR A 42 17.17 -4.09 55.85
CA THR A 42 17.77 -4.94 56.89
C THR A 42 17.02 -4.77 58.22
N GLY A 43 16.62 -5.88 58.85
CA GLY A 43 15.92 -5.85 60.13
C GLY A 43 16.75 -5.17 61.23
N ALA A 44 16.08 -4.49 62.16
CA ALA A 44 16.72 -3.75 63.25
C ALA A 44 17.63 -4.63 64.11
N THR A 45 18.80 -4.12 64.48
CA THR A 45 19.71 -4.76 65.45
C THR A 45 19.00 -4.90 66.81
N GLY A 46 18.96 -6.11 67.36
CA GLY A 46 18.36 -6.36 68.68
C GLY A 46 19.03 -5.57 69.81
N PRO A 47 18.34 -5.33 70.95
CA PRO A 47 18.89 -4.54 72.06
C PRO A 47 20.16 -5.17 72.64
N THR A 48 21.17 -4.34 72.90
CA THR A 48 22.45 -4.77 73.48
C THR A 48 22.27 -5.12 74.96
N GLY A 49 22.18 -6.41 75.27
CA GLY A 49 22.19 -6.93 76.65
C GLY A 49 23.56 -7.51 77.02
N ILE A 50 23.96 -7.39 78.29
CA ILE A 50 25.15 -8.04 78.83
C ILE A 50 24.88 -9.55 78.90
N GLY A 51 25.34 -10.28 77.88
CA GLY A 51 25.25 -11.74 77.78
C GLY A 51 24.74 -12.20 76.42
N SER A 52 25.64 -12.77 75.60
CA SER A 52 25.44 -13.30 74.24
C SER A 52 24.91 -12.30 73.20
N THR A 53 25.64 -12.17 72.08
CA THR A 53 25.22 -11.43 70.88
C THR A 53 23.77 -11.80 70.50
N GLY A 54 22.88 -10.81 70.44
CA GLY A 54 21.48 -11.02 70.05
C GLY A 54 21.34 -11.55 68.61
N PRO A 55 20.24 -12.24 68.27
CA PRO A 55 20.07 -12.85 66.96
C PRO A 55 20.07 -11.78 65.85
N THR A 56 20.77 -12.05 64.75
CA THR A 56 20.73 -11.24 63.52
C THR A 56 19.31 -11.18 62.98
N GLY A 57 18.80 -9.98 62.70
CA GLY A 57 17.46 -9.78 62.13
C GLY A 57 17.30 -10.47 60.78
N ALA A 58 16.11 -11.00 60.51
CA ALA A 58 15.82 -11.71 59.26
C ALA A 58 16.04 -10.84 58.02
N THR A 59 16.62 -11.42 56.96
CA THR A 59 16.76 -10.78 55.65
C THR A 59 15.38 -10.45 55.08
N GLY A 60 15.18 -9.20 54.62
CA GLY A 60 13.92 -8.75 54.02
C GLY A 60 13.59 -9.53 52.74
N ALA A 61 12.29 -9.72 52.46
CA ALA A 61 11.82 -10.47 51.30
C ALA A 61 12.24 -9.80 49.97
N THR A 62 12.57 -10.63 48.97
CA THR A 62 12.83 -10.18 47.59
C THR A 62 11.55 -9.60 46.97
N GLY A 63 11.62 -8.41 46.39
CA GLY A 63 10.48 -7.77 45.72
C GLY A 63 10.01 -8.54 44.48
N ASN A 64 8.70 -8.48 44.20
CA ASN A 64 8.09 -9.15 43.04
C ASN A 64 8.65 -8.60 41.72
N THR A 65 8.96 -9.48 40.76
CA THR A 65 9.30 -9.10 39.39
C THR A 65 8.11 -8.38 38.73
N GLY A 66 8.34 -7.22 38.12
CA GLY A 66 7.29 -6.47 37.43
C GLY A 66 6.68 -7.25 36.25
N SER A 67 5.39 -7.02 35.97
CA SER A 67 4.66 -7.67 34.88
C SER A 67 5.30 -7.39 33.51
N MET A 68 5.26 -8.36 32.60
CA MET A 68 5.68 -8.17 31.22
C MET A 68 4.82 -7.07 30.56
N GLY A 69 5.47 -6.10 29.91
CA GLY A 69 4.79 -5.01 29.21
C GLY A 69 3.87 -5.51 28.09
N ALA A 70 2.84 -4.72 27.76
CA ALA A 70 1.87 -5.05 26.71
C ALA A 70 2.57 -5.33 25.37
N THR A 71 2.04 -6.28 24.60
CA THR A 71 2.49 -6.52 23.23
C THR A 71 2.17 -5.28 22.38
N GLY A 72 3.14 -4.78 21.62
CA GLY A 72 2.93 -3.64 20.72
C GLY A 72 1.87 -3.92 19.65
N PRO A 73 1.30 -2.89 19.02
CA PRO A 73 0.29 -3.07 17.98
C PRO A 73 0.84 -3.95 16.85
N THR A 74 0.01 -4.87 16.36
CA THR A 74 0.34 -5.61 15.14
C THR A 74 0.32 -4.62 13.97
N GLY A 75 1.38 -4.60 13.14
CA GLY A 75 1.40 -3.78 11.93
C GLY A 75 0.23 -4.11 11.00
N PRO A 76 -0.22 -3.18 10.13
CA PRO A 76 -1.30 -3.46 9.21
C PRO A 76 -0.99 -4.74 8.42
N GLY A 77 -1.95 -5.67 8.38
CA GLY A 77 -1.85 -6.85 7.52
C GLY A 77 -1.71 -6.44 6.05
N GLY A 78 -1.26 -7.35 5.18
CA GLY A 78 -0.95 -7.14 3.75
C GLY A 78 -2.09 -6.65 2.83
N ASN A 79 -3.16 -6.07 3.38
CA ASN A 79 -4.30 -5.46 2.70
C ASN A 79 -4.07 -3.96 2.48
N GLY A 80 -2.86 -3.60 2.03
CA GLY A 80 -2.56 -2.22 1.65
C GLY A 80 -3.41 -1.79 0.45
N VAL A 81 -3.78 -0.52 0.43
CA VAL A 81 -4.52 0.08 -0.69
C VAL A 81 -3.72 -0.05 -1.99
N ASP A 82 -2.39 0.06 -1.91
CA ASP A 82 -1.48 -0.16 -3.03
C ASP A 82 -1.58 -1.58 -3.62
N CYS A 83 -1.56 -2.62 -2.77
CA CYS A 83 -1.72 -4.00 -3.22
C CYS A 83 -3.06 -4.19 -3.94
N SER A 84 -4.12 -3.59 -3.40
CA SER A 84 -5.47 -3.68 -3.96
C SER A 84 -5.56 -2.97 -5.32
N CYS A 85 -4.93 -1.80 -5.47
CA CYS A 85 -4.78 -1.12 -6.76
C CYS A 85 -4.00 -1.97 -7.78
N VAL A 86 -2.91 -2.61 -7.36
CA VAL A 86 -2.12 -3.49 -8.25
C VAL A 86 -2.95 -4.70 -8.69
N GLN A 87 -3.68 -5.34 -7.78
CA GLN A 87 -4.59 -6.45 -8.11
C GLN A 87 -5.69 -6.02 -9.10
N GLN A 88 -6.26 -4.84 -8.89
CA GLN A 88 -7.24 -4.28 -9.81
C GLN A 88 -6.61 -4.03 -11.20
N MET A 89 -5.39 -3.50 -11.25
CA MET A 89 -4.65 -3.32 -12.51
C MET A 89 -4.36 -4.65 -13.21
N VAL A 90 -3.90 -5.68 -12.48
CA VAL A 90 -3.70 -7.04 -13.02
C VAL A 90 -5.01 -7.58 -13.62
N ASN A 91 -6.12 -7.47 -12.90
CA ASN A 91 -7.44 -7.90 -13.38
C ASN A 91 -7.84 -7.18 -14.68
N ILE A 92 -7.58 -5.88 -14.78
CA ILE A 92 -7.85 -5.10 -15.99
C ILE A 92 -6.93 -5.51 -17.13
N LEU A 93 -5.62 -5.66 -16.89
CA LEU A 93 -4.66 -6.04 -17.92
C LEU A 93 -4.96 -7.42 -18.52
N LEU A 94 -5.33 -8.41 -17.71
CA LEU A 94 -5.76 -9.73 -18.19
C LEU A 94 -6.93 -9.62 -19.17
N GLN A 95 -7.89 -8.74 -18.89
CA GLN A 95 -9.03 -8.49 -19.78
C GLN A 95 -8.63 -7.67 -21.00
N ILE A 96 -7.73 -6.69 -20.87
CA ILE A 96 -7.23 -5.90 -22.00
C ILE A 96 -6.58 -6.81 -23.05
N ILE A 97 -5.74 -7.76 -22.60
CA ILE A 97 -5.09 -8.75 -23.47
C ILE A 97 -6.11 -9.54 -24.29
N GLN A 98 -7.28 -9.85 -23.71
CA GLN A 98 -8.33 -10.64 -24.36
C GLN A 98 -9.27 -9.80 -25.24
N LEU A 99 -9.66 -8.63 -24.76
CA LEU A 99 -10.71 -7.80 -25.37
C LEU A 99 -10.17 -6.80 -26.41
N TYR A 100 -8.87 -6.47 -26.34
CA TYR A 100 -8.21 -5.51 -27.23
C TYR A 100 -6.89 -6.08 -27.80
N PRO A 101 -6.89 -7.28 -28.42
CA PRO A 101 -5.67 -8.00 -28.77
C PRO A 101 -4.86 -7.34 -29.90
N SER A 102 -5.46 -6.42 -30.66
CA SER A 102 -4.83 -5.75 -31.79
C SER A 102 -4.58 -4.26 -31.57
N ASP A 103 -5.11 -3.70 -30.49
CA ASP A 103 -5.02 -2.28 -30.19
C ASP A 103 -3.68 -1.94 -29.54
N THR A 104 -3.20 -0.74 -29.84
CA THR A 104 -2.03 -0.19 -29.16
C THR A 104 -2.48 0.38 -27.82
N ILE A 105 -1.73 0.04 -26.77
CA ILE A 105 -1.85 0.66 -25.46
C ILE A 105 -0.67 1.58 -25.19
N ILE A 106 -0.94 2.64 -24.45
CA ILE A 106 0.06 3.52 -23.87
C ILE A 106 0.02 3.28 -22.37
N VAL A 107 1.12 2.81 -21.82
CA VAL A 107 1.29 2.58 -20.39
C VAL A 107 2.08 3.74 -19.82
N ALA A 108 1.41 4.57 -19.02
CA ALA A 108 2.06 5.66 -18.31
C ALA A 108 2.56 5.16 -16.95
N MET A 109 3.84 5.41 -16.68
CA MET A 109 4.49 5.01 -15.43
C MET A 109 4.48 6.17 -14.44
N GLU A 110 4.47 5.86 -13.15
CA GLU A 110 4.59 6.88 -12.08
C GLU A 110 5.90 7.68 -12.15
N SER A 111 6.91 7.19 -12.86
CA SER A 111 8.16 7.92 -13.09
C SER A 111 8.05 9.04 -14.13
N GLY A 112 6.92 9.13 -14.85
CA GLY A 112 6.75 10.03 -16.00
C GLY A 112 7.17 9.42 -17.33
N ASN A 113 7.75 8.22 -17.34
CA ASN A 113 8.06 7.51 -18.57
C ASN A 113 6.81 6.84 -19.14
N ASN A 114 6.77 6.68 -20.46
CA ASN A 114 5.72 5.93 -21.15
C ASN A 114 6.31 4.76 -21.92
N ALA A 115 5.58 3.65 -21.93
CA ALA A 115 5.83 2.50 -22.79
C ALA A 115 4.63 2.30 -23.71
N SER A 116 4.85 1.72 -24.90
CA SER A 116 3.77 1.58 -25.88
C SER A 116 3.92 0.35 -26.74
N GLY A 117 2.80 -0.33 -27.00
CA GLY A 117 2.76 -1.53 -27.82
C GLY A 117 1.41 -2.22 -27.69
N ARG A 118 1.31 -3.46 -28.15
CA ARG A 118 0.16 -4.32 -27.88
C ARG A 118 0.33 -5.01 -26.54
N ALA A 119 -0.76 -5.16 -25.79
CA ALA A 119 -0.75 -5.93 -24.55
C ALA A 119 -0.42 -7.41 -24.86
N GLY A 120 0.73 -7.88 -24.38
CA GLY A 120 1.19 -9.26 -24.56
C GLY A 120 0.74 -10.16 -23.42
N SER A 121 1.69 -10.84 -22.76
CA SER A 121 1.40 -11.68 -21.59
C SER A 121 1.70 -10.95 -20.27
N LEU A 122 1.10 -11.41 -19.18
CA LEU A 122 1.56 -11.05 -17.84
C LEU A 122 2.60 -12.08 -17.38
N LEU A 123 3.76 -11.62 -16.95
CA LEU A 123 4.84 -12.48 -16.46
C LEU A 123 4.78 -12.59 -14.94
N SER A 124 4.89 -13.81 -14.42
CA SER A 124 4.66 -14.13 -13.00
C SER A 124 5.85 -14.82 -12.31
N SER A 125 6.01 -14.59 -11.00
CA SER A 125 6.81 -15.43 -10.09
C SER A 125 6.56 -15.05 -8.61
N PRO A 126 5.70 -15.72 -7.83
CA PRO A 126 4.57 -16.61 -8.17
C PRO A 126 3.32 -15.87 -8.68
N ASP A 127 3.22 -14.56 -8.42
CA ASP A 127 2.15 -13.68 -8.91
C ASP A 127 2.60 -12.82 -10.09
N TYR A 128 1.66 -12.23 -10.84
CA TYR A 128 1.95 -11.33 -11.96
C TYR A 128 2.63 -10.05 -11.49
N GLY A 129 3.84 -9.78 -12.00
CA GLY A 129 4.63 -8.59 -11.65
C GLY A 129 4.99 -7.70 -12.83
N LEU A 130 5.00 -8.26 -14.04
CA LEU A 130 5.34 -7.54 -15.27
C LEU A 130 4.27 -7.71 -16.33
N LEU A 131 3.99 -6.64 -17.07
CA LEU A 131 3.26 -6.66 -18.32
C LEU A 131 4.26 -6.67 -19.47
N GLN A 132 4.17 -7.68 -20.33
CA GLN A 132 4.94 -7.73 -21.57
C GLN A 132 4.22 -6.93 -22.66
N LEU A 133 4.94 -6.02 -23.32
CA LEU A 133 4.46 -5.33 -24.50
C LEU A 133 5.05 -5.99 -25.75
N THR A 134 4.22 -6.09 -26.78
CA THR A 134 4.57 -6.73 -28.06
C THR A 134 4.40 -5.76 -29.21
N ASN A 135 5.13 -5.99 -30.31
CA ASN A 135 4.90 -5.28 -31.56
C ASN A 135 3.63 -5.79 -32.26
N ALA A 136 3.32 -5.24 -33.43
CA ALA A 136 2.17 -5.65 -34.24
C ALA A 136 2.20 -7.13 -34.70
N GLN A 137 3.38 -7.77 -34.66
CA GLN A 137 3.58 -9.18 -34.99
C GLN A 137 3.51 -10.09 -33.75
N GLY A 138 3.22 -9.56 -32.57
CA GLY A 138 3.18 -10.31 -31.32
C GLY A 138 4.55 -10.68 -30.75
N VAL A 139 5.63 -10.09 -31.28
CA VAL A 139 6.98 -10.29 -30.78
C VAL A 139 7.19 -9.40 -29.55
N PRO A 140 7.63 -9.96 -28.41
CA PRO A 140 7.97 -9.18 -27.23
C PRO A 140 9.03 -8.10 -27.52
N GLN A 141 8.80 -6.88 -27.02
CA GLN A 141 9.74 -5.78 -27.15
C GLN A 141 10.28 -5.33 -25.79
N GLU A 142 9.38 -5.17 -24.82
CA GLU A 142 9.72 -4.67 -23.50
C GLU A 142 8.77 -5.26 -22.45
N ALA A 143 9.17 -5.14 -21.18
CA ALA A 143 8.35 -5.51 -20.04
C ALA A 143 8.31 -4.35 -19.05
N VAL A 144 7.12 -4.03 -18.54
CA VAL A 144 6.90 -2.92 -17.60
C VAL A 144 6.40 -3.45 -16.27
N SER A 145 6.83 -2.80 -15.17
CA SER A 145 6.41 -3.17 -13.82
C SER A 145 4.96 -2.76 -13.56
N ILE A 146 4.09 -3.74 -13.28
CA ILE A 146 2.67 -3.49 -13.02
C ILE A 146 2.48 -2.60 -11.77
N CYS A 147 3.35 -2.76 -10.77
CA CYS A 147 3.35 -2.00 -9.52
C CYS A 147 3.52 -0.47 -9.71
N ARG A 148 4.09 -0.08 -10.86
CA ARG A 148 4.49 1.28 -11.18
C ARG A 148 3.64 1.90 -12.29
N ILE A 149 2.62 1.18 -12.77
CA ILE A 149 1.69 1.69 -13.78
C ILE A 149 0.76 2.72 -13.14
N ALA A 150 0.79 3.95 -13.66
CA ALA A 150 -0.14 5.00 -13.31
C ALA A 150 -1.43 4.91 -14.15
N SER A 151 -1.30 4.71 -15.46
CA SER A 151 -2.46 4.47 -16.32
C SER A 151 -2.16 3.57 -17.52
N VAL A 152 -3.22 3.01 -18.08
CA VAL A 152 -3.22 2.30 -19.37
C VAL A 152 -4.28 2.94 -20.25
N ARG A 153 -3.87 3.57 -21.36
CA ARG A 153 -4.78 4.10 -22.38
C ARG A 153 -4.78 3.20 -23.59
N ILE A 154 -5.96 2.79 -24.05
CA ILE A 154 -6.12 2.05 -25.31
C ILE A 154 -6.40 3.07 -26.41
N THR A 155 -5.56 3.16 -27.42
CA THR A 155 -5.68 4.21 -28.45
C THR A 155 -6.58 3.78 -29.59
N SER A 156 -7.35 4.70 -30.14
CA SER A 156 -8.22 4.49 -31.32
C SER A 156 -9.24 3.37 -31.13
N SER A 157 -9.66 3.15 -29.88
CA SER A 157 -10.62 2.11 -29.50
C SER A 157 -11.77 2.70 -28.69
N VAL A 158 -12.85 1.94 -28.56
CA VAL A 158 -14.04 2.31 -27.79
C VAL A 158 -14.09 1.45 -26.53
N TYR A 159 -14.52 2.04 -25.42
CA TYR A 159 -14.70 1.30 -24.18
C TYR A 159 -15.61 0.06 -24.36
N ASN A 160 -15.10 -1.09 -23.93
CA ASN A 160 -15.80 -2.36 -23.92
C ASN A 160 -16.48 -2.59 -22.57
N GLU A 161 -17.82 -2.63 -22.58
CA GLU A 161 -18.66 -2.85 -21.40
C GLU A 161 -18.53 -4.27 -20.80
N ALA A 162 -17.84 -5.19 -21.47
CA ALA A 162 -17.53 -6.52 -20.94
C ALA A 162 -16.44 -6.51 -19.85
N ILE A 163 -15.75 -5.39 -19.64
CA ILE A 163 -14.74 -5.26 -18.59
C ILE A 163 -15.40 -5.35 -17.21
N THR A 164 -14.85 -6.23 -16.38
CA THR A 164 -15.26 -6.46 -14.99
C THR A 164 -14.19 -5.99 -14.02
N TYR A 165 -14.61 -5.60 -12.81
CA TYR A 165 -13.74 -5.05 -11.78
C TYR A 165 -13.79 -5.92 -10.52
N LEU A 166 -12.70 -5.92 -9.75
CA LEU A 166 -12.70 -6.62 -8.48
C LEU A 166 -13.59 -5.87 -7.48
N PRO A 167 -14.25 -6.58 -6.56
CA PRO A 167 -14.95 -5.92 -5.48
C PRO A 167 -13.96 -5.15 -4.58
N ALA A 168 -14.47 -4.14 -3.87
CA ALA A 168 -13.70 -3.46 -2.85
C ALA A 168 -13.19 -4.49 -1.80
N PRO A 169 -11.96 -4.35 -1.28
CA PRO A 169 -11.40 -5.30 -0.32
C PRO A 169 -12.25 -5.39 0.96
N VAL A 170 -12.37 -6.61 1.49
CA VAL A 170 -13.06 -6.90 2.75
C VAL A 170 -12.09 -7.66 3.69
N PRO A 171 -11.78 -7.14 4.89
CA PRO A 171 -12.26 -5.88 5.45
C PRO A 171 -11.74 -4.65 4.70
N ALA A 172 -12.49 -3.54 4.77
CA ALA A 172 -12.11 -2.30 4.12
C ALA A 172 -10.72 -1.84 4.60
N PRO A 173 -9.83 -1.39 3.69
CA PRO A 173 -8.52 -0.88 4.10
C PRO A 173 -8.65 0.35 5.00
N THR A 174 -7.69 0.54 5.88
CA THR A 174 -7.64 1.66 6.84
C THR A 174 -6.33 2.42 6.74
N GLY A 175 -6.30 3.66 7.20
CA GLY A 175 -5.10 4.52 7.21
C GLY A 175 -5.08 5.53 6.05
N CYS A 176 -3.96 6.25 5.92
CA CYS A 176 -3.87 7.41 5.02
C CYS A 176 -4.10 7.04 3.55
N GLY A 177 -3.53 5.92 3.07
CA GLY A 177 -3.77 5.47 1.69
C GLY A 177 -5.24 5.19 1.41
N ALA A 178 -5.97 4.64 2.38
CA ALA A 178 -7.40 4.35 2.24
C ALA A 178 -8.24 5.64 2.26
N ALA A 179 -7.84 6.62 3.06
CA ALA A 179 -8.45 7.95 3.05
C ALA A 179 -8.24 8.65 1.70
N CYS A 180 -7.03 8.60 1.13
CA CYS A 180 -6.73 9.15 -0.20
C CYS A 180 -7.59 8.46 -1.27
N GLU A 181 -7.63 7.14 -1.28
CA GLU A 181 -8.44 6.35 -2.21
C GLU A 181 -9.92 6.72 -2.13
N SER A 182 -10.47 6.74 -0.92
CA SER A 182 -11.87 7.13 -0.70
C SER A 182 -12.15 8.57 -1.12
N ALA A 183 -11.21 9.49 -0.91
CA ALA A 183 -11.35 10.88 -1.30
C ALA A 183 -11.35 11.04 -2.83
N ILE A 184 -10.44 10.37 -3.55
CA ILE A 184 -10.41 10.36 -5.01
C ILE A 184 -11.72 9.83 -5.57
N ARG A 185 -12.21 8.72 -5.02
CA ARG A 185 -13.49 8.14 -5.45
C ARG A 185 -14.66 9.08 -5.20
N SER A 186 -14.71 9.74 -4.04
CA SER A 186 -15.73 10.76 -3.78
C SER A 186 -15.58 11.99 -4.70
N TYR A 187 -14.35 12.32 -5.12
CA TYR A 187 -14.06 13.46 -5.97
C TYR A 187 -14.37 13.17 -7.45
N LEU A 188 -14.40 11.93 -7.90
CA LEU A 188 -14.63 11.57 -9.30
C LEU A 188 -15.86 10.66 -9.51
N PRO A 189 -17.08 11.09 -9.15
CA PRO A 189 -18.27 10.28 -9.42
C PRO A 189 -18.45 10.03 -10.92
N THR A 190 -19.07 8.91 -11.28
CA THR A 190 -19.42 8.59 -12.68
C THR A 190 -20.23 9.73 -13.30
N GLY A 191 -19.89 10.09 -14.54
CA GLY A 191 -20.46 11.23 -15.27
C GLY A 191 -19.71 12.54 -15.09
N THR A 192 -18.67 12.61 -14.24
CA THR A 192 -17.81 13.80 -14.13
C THR A 192 -17.08 14.02 -15.45
N THR A 193 -17.31 15.17 -16.09
CA THR A 193 -16.70 15.58 -17.37
C THR A 193 -15.51 16.51 -17.16
N GLY A 194 -14.65 16.65 -18.16
CA GLY A 194 -13.55 17.63 -18.12
C GLY A 194 -12.43 17.23 -17.16
N VAL A 195 -12.38 15.95 -16.78
CA VAL A 195 -11.38 15.43 -15.85
C VAL A 195 -10.02 15.40 -16.53
N ASP A 196 -9.00 15.85 -15.81
CA ASP A 196 -7.58 15.73 -16.16
C ASP A 196 -6.86 15.11 -14.95
N VAL A 197 -6.13 14.00 -15.18
CA VAL A 197 -5.34 13.34 -14.14
C VAL A 197 -3.88 13.33 -14.55
N ASN A 198 -3.03 13.84 -13.66
CA ASN A 198 -1.59 13.80 -13.81
C ASN A 198 -0.95 12.79 -12.84
N ALA A 199 0.12 12.17 -13.30
CA ALA A 199 1.03 11.33 -12.52
C ALA A 199 2.42 11.37 -13.15
N GLY A 200 3.49 11.27 -12.35
CA GLY A 200 4.87 11.33 -12.85
C GLY A 200 5.18 12.63 -13.60
N GLY A 201 4.54 13.74 -13.23
CA GLY A 201 4.74 15.04 -13.87
C GLY A 201 4.12 15.19 -15.28
N GLN A 202 3.27 14.26 -15.72
CA GLN A 202 2.58 14.31 -17.00
C GLN A 202 1.08 14.01 -16.86
N THR A 203 0.27 14.44 -17.83
CA THR A 203 -1.12 13.97 -17.94
C THR A 203 -1.12 12.49 -18.33
N VAL A 204 -1.80 11.68 -17.53
CA VAL A 204 -1.98 10.25 -17.76
C VAL A 204 -3.38 9.87 -18.22
N GLY A 205 -4.36 10.77 -18.10
CA GLY A 205 -5.69 10.60 -18.68
C GLY A 205 -6.52 11.89 -18.67
N LYS A 206 -7.38 12.04 -19.69
CA LYS A 206 -8.36 13.12 -19.77
C LYS A 206 -9.69 12.60 -20.28
N GLY A 207 -10.81 13.15 -19.78
CA GLY A 207 -12.12 12.86 -20.35
C GLY A 207 -13.26 12.86 -19.33
N THR A 208 -14.21 11.96 -19.56
CA THR A 208 -15.38 11.76 -18.72
C THR A 208 -15.25 10.47 -17.93
N VAL A 209 -15.55 10.50 -16.63
CA VAL A 209 -15.56 9.32 -15.77
C VAL A 209 -16.72 8.41 -16.17
N ILE A 210 -16.42 7.19 -16.60
CA ILE A 210 -17.44 6.17 -16.89
C ILE A 210 -17.46 5.01 -15.90
N ARG A 211 -16.38 4.84 -15.14
CA ARG A 211 -16.28 3.88 -14.02
C ARG A 211 -15.41 4.47 -12.92
N ASN A 212 -15.77 4.15 -11.68
CA ASN A 212 -15.07 4.55 -10.47
C ASN A 212 -15.19 3.42 -9.45
N GLU A 213 -14.26 2.50 -9.55
CA GLU A 213 -14.17 1.29 -8.73
C GLU A 213 -13.00 1.41 -7.76
N PHE A 214 -12.94 0.50 -6.77
CA PHE A 214 -11.84 0.53 -5.82
C PHE A 214 -10.50 0.43 -6.54
N GLY A 215 -9.61 1.39 -6.30
CA GLY A 215 -8.28 1.42 -6.92
C GLY A 215 -8.23 1.77 -8.42
N MET A 216 -9.37 2.05 -9.08
CA MET A 216 -9.42 2.26 -10.53
C MET A 216 -10.50 3.25 -10.96
N VAL A 217 -10.09 4.29 -11.69
CA VAL A 217 -11.02 5.19 -12.40
C VAL A 217 -10.83 5.02 -13.89
N VAL A 218 -11.92 5.03 -14.66
CA VAL A 218 -11.86 4.99 -16.13
C VAL A 218 -12.39 6.27 -16.72
N LEU A 219 -11.53 6.92 -17.51
CA LEU A 219 -11.87 8.09 -18.32
C LEU A 219 -12.01 7.69 -19.79
N VAL A 220 -12.94 8.35 -20.49
CA VAL A 220 -13.09 8.25 -21.94
C VAL A 220 -13.22 9.61 -22.60
N GLY A 221 -12.78 9.68 -23.85
CA GLY A 221 -13.06 10.79 -24.76
C GLY A 221 -14.50 10.77 -25.31
N PRO A 222 -14.79 11.65 -26.28
CA PRO A 222 -16.08 11.68 -26.97
C PRO A 222 -16.44 10.31 -27.57
N ASN A 223 -17.72 9.93 -27.52
CA ASN A 223 -18.21 8.63 -27.99
C ASN A 223 -17.55 7.42 -27.31
N ASN A 224 -17.16 7.57 -26.05
CA ASN A 224 -16.45 6.57 -25.26
C ASN A 224 -15.11 6.13 -25.88
N SER A 225 -14.44 7.02 -26.63
CA SER A 225 -13.15 6.75 -27.25
C SER A 225 -12.01 6.73 -26.24
N ASP A 226 -10.92 6.08 -26.64
CA ASP A 226 -9.63 6.08 -25.95
C ASP A 226 -9.71 5.79 -24.45
N PRO A 227 -10.33 4.65 -24.06
CA PRO A 227 -10.53 4.33 -22.65
C PRO A 227 -9.19 4.31 -21.92
N THR A 228 -9.14 5.07 -20.83
CA THR A 228 -7.95 5.26 -20.02
C THR A 228 -8.23 4.77 -18.60
N PHE A 229 -7.59 3.66 -18.25
CA PHE A 229 -7.66 3.00 -16.94
C PHE A 229 -6.59 3.60 -16.03
N ILE A 230 -7.00 4.30 -14.98
CA ILE A 230 -6.11 5.08 -14.11
C ILE A 230 -6.11 4.45 -12.72
N SER A 231 -4.92 4.09 -12.23
CA SER A 231 -4.72 3.65 -10.85
C SER A 231 -4.90 4.84 -9.91
N THR A 232 -5.90 4.79 -9.03
CA THR A 232 -6.13 5.88 -8.07
C THR A 232 -5.01 5.99 -7.04
N CYS A 233 -4.27 4.91 -6.79
CA CYS A 233 -3.08 4.91 -5.94
C CYS A 233 -1.91 5.69 -6.54
N LYS A 234 -1.94 6.02 -7.83
CA LYS A 234 -0.85 6.70 -8.56
C LYS A 234 -1.26 8.08 -9.08
N ALA A 235 -2.50 8.51 -8.86
CA ALA A 235 -2.96 9.82 -9.27
C ALA A 235 -2.37 10.91 -8.35
N GLU A 236 -1.71 11.90 -8.92
CA GLU A 236 -1.04 12.97 -8.17
C GLU A 236 -1.84 14.28 -8.18
N ILE A 237 -2.28 14.72 -9.35
CA ILE A 237 -3.06 15.97 -9.52
C ILE A 237 -4.32 15.65 -10.32
N ILE A 238 -5.48 16.05 -9.79
CA ILE A 238 -6.78 15.80 -10.41
C ILE A 238 -7.50 17.15 -10.57
N THR A 239 -7.87 17.48 -11.80
CA THR A 239 -8.73 18.63 -12.11
C THR A 239 -10.03 18.16 -12.76
N LYS A 240 -11.14 18.88 -12.51
CA LYS A 240 -12.47 18.61 -13.06
C LYS A 240 -13.32 19.88 -13.04
#